data_AF-A0A9Q3WKD8-F1
#
_entry.id   AF-A0A9Q3WKD8-F1
#
_cell.length_a   1.000
_cell.length_b   1.000
_cell.length_c   1.000
_cell.angle_alpha   90.00
_cell.angle_beta   90.00
_cell.angle_gamma   90.00
#
_symmetry.space_group_name_H-M   'P 1'
#
loop_
_entity.id
_entity.type
_entity.pdbx_description
1 polymer ?
#
loop_
_entity_poly.entity_id
_entity_poly.type
_entity_poly.pdbx_seq_one_letter_code
_entity_poly.pdbx_strand_id
1 'polypeptide(L)'
;MTELQAIREALYPEVSKKQTRRQRRAERTRAKALSPLRILLLLASLPVIAGSTAFGVYIRTSPYPPELALRHIAALAGCEVAALAGLPEARRGEPGYHLRNDADLDGIACGTTLASASMEAQVPVQHAPGQAKFVRP
;
A
#
# COMPACT_ATOMS: atom_id res chain seq x y z
N MET A 1 59.43 -21.97 1.16
CA MET A 1 58.01 -22.40 1.25
C MET A 1 57.98 -23.57 2.20
N THR A 2 57.23 -23.42 3.28
CA THR A 2 57.72 -23.65 4.65
C THR A 2 57.14 -24.93 5.26
N GLU A 3 57.93 -25.62 6.08
CA GLU A 3 57.54 -26.74 6.98
C GLU A 3 56.20 -26.53 7.70
N LEU A 4 55.88 -25.27 8.00
CA LEU A 4 54.60 -24.83 8.57
C LEU A 4 53.38 -25.21 7.71
N GLN A 5 53.51 -25.23 6.39
CA GLN A 5 52.43 -25.65 5.49
C GLN A 5 52.17 -27.16 5.60
N ALA A 6 53.24 -27.96 5.67
CA ALA A 6 53.15 -29.41 5.84
C ALA A 6 52.53 -29.80 7.20
N ILE A 7 52.93 -29.11 8.28
CA ILE A 7 52.33 -29.32 9.60
C ILE A 7 50.85 -28.92 9.61
N ARG A 8 50.48 -27.82 8.94
CA ARG A 8 49.09 -27.37 8.87
C ARG A 8 48.18 -28.36 8.12
N GLU A 9 48.65 -28.93 7.02
CA GLU A 9 47.90 -29.96 6.28
C GLU A 9 47.76 -31.26 7.06
N ALA A 10 48.78 -31.65 7.84
CA ALA A 10 48.71 -32.83 8.71
C ALA A 10 47.78 -32.63 9.91
N LEU A 11 47.73 -31.41 10.49
CA LEU A 11 46.87 -31.08 11.62
C LEU A 11 45.40 -30.88 11.22
N TYR A 12 45.17 -30.39 10.01
CA TYR A 12 43.84 -30.17 9.45
C TYR A 12 43.69 -30.89 8.11
N PRO A 13 43.56 -32.23 8.12
CA PRO A 13 43.18 -32.94 6.91
C PRO A 13 41.80 -32.41 6.49
N GLU A 14 41.74 -31.80 5.31
CA GLU A 14 40.49 -31.40 4.68
C GLU A 14 39.58 -32.63 4.60
N VAL A 15 38.60 -32.71 5.52
CA VAL A 15 37.63 -33.79 5.56
C VAL A 15 36.70 -33.58 4.37
N SER A 16 37.11 -34.11 3.21
CA SER A 16 36.30 -34.16 2.01
C SER A 16 35.05 -34.99 2.32
N LYS A 17 33.97 -34.32 2.70
CA LYS A 17 32.65 -34.92 2.91
C LYS A 17 32.14 -35.38 1.55
N LYS A 18 32.54 -36.59 1.13
CA LYS A 18 31.93 -37.27 -0.03
C LYS A 18 30.46 -37.50 0.30
N GLN A 19 29.61 -36.57 -0.12
CA GLN A 19 28.16 -36.69 0.02
C GLN A 19 27.71 -38.04 -0.55
N THR A 20 27.04 -38.83 0.27
CA THR A 20 26.54 -40.13 -0.16
C THR A 20 25.45 -39.96 -1.21
N ARG A 21 25.26 -40.97 -2.09
CA ARG A 21 24.18 -40.95 -3.09
C ARG A 21 22.79 -40.70 -2.47
N ARG A 22 22.58 -41.11 -1.21
CA ARG A 22 21.35 -40.85 -0.43
C ARG A 22 21.19 -39.36 -0.08
N GLN A 23 22.26 -38.70 0.37
CA GLN A 23 22.26 -37.26 0.67
C GLN A 23 21.97 -36.42 -0.59
N ARG A 24 22.58 -36.75 -1.74
CA ARG A 24 22.30 -36.06 -3.01
C ARG A 24 20.84 -36.21 -3.48
N ARG A 25 20.19 -37.34 -3.22
CA ARG A 25 18.75 -37.53 -3.51
C ARG A 25 17.88 -36.65 -2.60
N ALA A 26 18.22 -36.58 -1.31
CA ALA A 26 17.51 -35.73 -0.35
C ALA A 26 17.68 -34.23 -0.64
N GLU A 27 18.86 -33.80 -1.11
CA GLU A 27 19.09 -32.40 -1.52
C GLU A 27 18.30 -32.03 -2.76
N ARG A 28 18.18 -32.93 -3.74
CA ARG A 28 17.33 -32.71 -4.93
C ARG A 28 15.85 -32.61 -4.60
N THR A 29 15.35 -33.41 -3.65
CA THR A 29 13.95 -33.30 -3.20
C THR A 29 13.74 -32.03 -2.38
N ARG A 30 14.69 -31.66 -1.50
CA ARG A 30 14.65 -30.40 -0.75
C ARG A 30 14.73 -29.17 -1.64
N ALA A 31 15.59 -29.15 -2.65
CA ALA A 31 15.72 -28.05 -3.61
C ALA A 31 14.44 -27.84 -4.45
N LYS A 32 13.71 -28.92 -4.74
CA LYS A 32 12.39 -28.84 -5.39
C LYS A 32 11.28 -28.39 -4.44
N ALA A 33 11.31 -28.82 -3.18
CA ALA A 33 10.34 -28.43 -2.17
C ALA A 33 10.48 -26.96 -1.76
N LEU A 34 11.72 -26.48 -1.63
CA LEU A 34 12.10 -25.08 -1.36
C LEU A 34 12.34 -24.30 -2.64
N SER A 35 11.71 -24.69 -3.76
CA SER A 35 11.83 -23.93 -5.00
C SER A 35 11.38 -22.49 -4.75
N PRO A 36 12.23 -21.48 -5.01
CA PRO A 36 11.90 -20.09 -4.73
C PRO A 36 10.66 -19.65 -5.51
N LEU A 37 10.46 -20.17 -6.72
CA LEU A 37 9.25 -19.95 -7.50
C LEU A 37 8.00 -20.48 -6.79
N ARG A 38 8.05 -21.68 -6.21
CA ARG A 38 6.91 -22.27 -5.49
C ARG A 38 6.57 -21.46 -4.24
N ILE A 39 7.58 -21.00 -3.52
CA ILE A 39 7.40 -20.12 -2.35
C ILE A 39 6.76 -18.80 -2.79
N LEU A 40 7.26 -18.16 -3.85
CA LEU A 40 6.67 -16.94 -4.40
C LEU A 40 5.22 -17.14 -4.85
N LEU A 41 4.92 -18.25 -5.53
CA LEU A 41 3.55 -18.58 -5.95
C LEU A 41 2.62 -18.80 -4.75
N LEU A 42 3.09 -19.49 -3.70
CA LEU A 42 2.32 -19.67 -2.46
C LEU A 42 2.06 -18.34 -1.77
N LEU A 43 3.08 -17.48 -1.65
CA LEU A 43 2.94 -16.15 -1.05
C LEU A 43 2.02 -15.25 -1.88
N ALA A 44 2.10 -15.30 -3.21
CA ALA A 44 1.22 -14.54 -4.10
C ALA A 44 -0.22 -15.08 -4.08
N SER A 45 -0.42 -16.38 -3.85
CA SER A 45 -1.77 -16.97 -3.79
C SER A 45 -2.59 -16.46 -2.59
N LEU A 46 -1.95 -16.11 -1.47
CA LEU A 46 -2.63 -15.64 -0.26
C LEU A 46 -3.44 -14.34 -0.50
N PRO A 47 -2.86 -13.22 -0.97
CA PRO A 47 -3.62 -12.01 -1.23
C PRO A 47 -4.61 -12.19 -2.38
N VAL A 48 -4.32 -13.05 -3.37
CA VAL A 48 -5.25 -13.35 -4.47
C VAL A 48 -6.51 -14.04 -3.97
N ILE A 49 -6.37 -15.08 -3.15
CA ILE A 49 -7.51 -15.80 -2.57
C ILE A 49 -8.29 -14.87 -1.64
N ALA A 50 -7.61 -14.15 -0.74
CA ALA A 50 -8.24 -13.22 0.18
C ALA A 50 -9.00 -12.08 -0.53
N GLY A 51 -8.40 -11.51 -1.58
CA GLY A 51 -9.04 -10.47 -2.38
C GLY A 51 -10.25 -11.00 -3.14
N SER A 52 -10.15 -12.20 -3.72
CA SER A 52 -11.25 -12.82 -4.46
C SER A 52 -12.44 -13.17 -3.57
N THR A 53 -12.19 -13.70 -2.36
CA THR A 53 -13.25 -14.02 -1.40
C THR A 53 -13.90 -12.74 -0.87
N ALA A 54 -13.11 -11.72 -0.49
CA ALA A 54 -13.63 -10.44 -0.05
C ALA A 54 -14.50 -9.76 -1.13
N PHE A 55 -14.03 -9.77 -2.38
CA PHE A 55 -14.78 -9.25 -3.52
C PHE A 55 -16.11 -9.99 -3.72
N GLY A 56 -16.08 -11.32 -3.73
CA GLY A 56 -17.30 -12.13 -3.91
C GLY A 56 -18.31 -11.96 -2.78
N VAL A 57 -17.85 -11.89 -1.52
CA VAL A 57 -18.71 -11.61 -0.37
C VAL A 57 -19.34 -10.23 -0.51
N TYR A 58 -18.53 -9.20 -0.78
CA TYR A 58 -19.03 -7.83 -0.92
C TYR A 58 -20.11 -7.72 -1.99
N ILE A 59 -19.89 -8.26 -3.19
CA ILE A 59 -20.89 -8.20 -4.28
C ILE A 59 -22.20 -8.87 -3.89
N ARG A 60 -22.16 -9.95 -3.10
CA ARG A 60 -23.36 -10.71 -2.69
C ARG A 60 -24.09 -10.09 -1.51
N THR A 61 -23.39 -9.43 -0.60
CA THR A 61 -23.98 -8.87 0.64
C THR A 61 -24.14 -7.36 0.61
N SER A 62 -23.66 -6.69 -0.43
CA SER A 62 -23.75 -5.24 -0.57
C SER A 62 -25.22 -4.78 -0.61
N PRO A 63 -25.54 -3.64 0.03
CA PRO A 63 -26.86 -3.01 -0.10
C PRO A 63 -27.08 -2.40 -1.50
N TYR A 64 -26.03 -2.28 -2.31
CA TYR A 64 -26.08 -1.66 -3.63
C TYR A 64 -26.38 -2.68 -4.73
N PRO A 65 -27.00 -2.22 -5.84
CA PRO A 65 -27.03 -3.00 -7.07
C PRO A 65 -25.61 -3.40 -7.48
N PRO A 66 -25.41 -4.58 -8.09
CA PRO A 66 -24.08 -5.12 -8.38
C PRO A 66 -23.24 -4.19 -9.27
N GLU A 67 -23.88 -3.51 -10.22
CA GLU A 67 -23.22 -2.51 -11.06
C GLU A 67 -22.66 -1.33 -10.24
N LEU A 68 -23.47 -0.81 -9.32
CA LEU A 68 -23.09 0.32 -8.47
C LEU A 68 -22.01 -0.08 -7.44
N ALA A 69 -22.08 -1.33 -6.95
CA ALA A 69 -21.07 -1.92 -6.09
C ALA A 69 -19.71 -2.04 -6.80
N LEU A 70 -19.69 -2.42 -8.08
CA LEU A 70 -18.49 -2.44 -8.91
C LEU A 70 -17.91 -1.04 -9.10
N ARG A 71 -18.74 -0.04 -9.39
CA ARG A 71 -18.31 1.36 -9.52
C ARG A 71 -17.74 1.89 -8.21
N HIS A 72 -18.36 1.56 -7.07
CA HIS A 72 -17.81 1.89 -5.75
C HIS A 72 -16.44 1.24 -5.54
N ILE A 73 -16.23 -0.03 -5.88
CA ILE A 73 -14.90 -0.66 -5.81
C ILE A 73 -13.91 0.03 -6.77
N ALA A 74 -14.32 0.36 -8.00
CA ALA A 74 -13.47 1.04 -8.97
C ALA A 74 -12.98 2.40 -8.46
N ALA A 75 -13.85 3.16 -7.79
CA ALA A 75 -13.49 4.44 -7.17
C ALA A 75 -12.36 4.33 -6.12
N LEU A 76 -12.12 3.14 -5.55
CA LEU A 76 -11.02 2.89 -4.62
C LEU A 76 -9.64 3.11 -5.26
N ALA A 77 -9.55 3.03 -6.60
CA ALA A 77 -8.32 3.26 -7.35
C ALA A 77 -7.93 4.74 -7.46
N GLY A 78 -8.86 5.67 -7.21
CA GLY A 78 -8.61 7.10 -7.21
C GLY A 78 -9.70 7.90 -7.94
N CYS A 79 -9.60 9.22 -7.87
CA CYS A 79 -10.63 10.14 -8.37
C CYS A 79 -10.82 10.13 -9.89
N GLU A 80 -9.75 9.94 -10.67
CA GLU A 80 -9.88 9.78 -12.13
C GLU A 80 -10.70 8.54 -12.49
N VAL A 81 -10.41 7.41 -11.81
CA VAL A 81 -11.14 6.15 -12.03
C VAL A 81 -12.58 6.28 -11.52
N ALA A 82 -12.80 6.98 -10.41
CA ALA A 82 -14.13 7.26 -9.89
C ALA A 82 -14.97 8.06 -10.91
N ALA A 83 -14.39 9.12 -11.50
CA ALA A 83 -15.03 9.91 -12.55
C ALA A 83 -15.36 9.06 -13.79
N LEU A 84 -14.42 8.22 -14.26
CA LEU A 84 -14.66 7.28 -15.36
C LEU A 84 -15.75 6.25 -15.03
N ALA A 85 -15.90 5.87 -13.77
CA ALA A 85 -16.95 4.99 -13.28
C ALA A 85 -18.30 5.72 -13.07
N GLY A 86 -18.38 7.02 -13.38
CA GLY A 86 -19.59 7.83 -13.21
C GLY A 86 -19.88 8.26 -11.77
N LEU A 87 -18.85 8.28 -10.91
CA LEU A 87 -18.90 8.71 -9.52
C LEU A 87 -17.84 9.82 -9.28
N PRO A 88 -17.99 11.00 -9.91
CA PRO A 88 -16.97 12.06 -9.87
C PRO A 88 -16.80 12.69 -8.49
N GLU A 89 -17.87 12.74 -7.69
CA GLU A 89 -17.91 13.22 -6.31
C GLU A 89 -18.85 12.29 -5.53
N ALA A 90 -18.50 11.94 -4.29
CA ALA A 90 -19.32 11.07 -3.46
C ALA A 90 -19.25 11.49 -2.00
N ARG A 91 -20.39 11.48 -1.31
CA ARG A 91 -20.45 11.81 0.12
C ARG A 91 -20.29 10.56 0.98
N ARG A 92 -19.91 10.76 2.24
CA ARG A 92 -19.81 9.67 3.21
C ARG A 92 -21.09 8.84 3.26
N GLY A 93 -20.94 7.54 3.06
CA GLY A 93 -22.05 6.58 3.02
C GLY A 93 -22.60 6.34 1.61
N GLU A 94 -22.16 7.09 0.60
CA GLU A 94 -22.56 6.90 -0.79
C GLU A 94 -21.59 5.98 -1.56
N PRO A 95 -22.08 5.32 -2.63
CA PRO A 95 -21.24 4.68 -3.64
C PRO A 95 -20.17 5.66 -4.16
N GLY A 96 -18.93 5.20 -4.25
CA GLY A 96 -17.79 6.05 -4.65
C GLY A 96 -17.01 6.69 -3.50
N TYR A 97 -17.60 6.84 -2.31
CA TYR A 97 -16.88 7.41 -1.18
C TYR A 97 -15.87 6.43 -0.60
N HIS A 98 -14.61 6.86 -0.58
CA HIS A 98 -13.52 6.19 0.12
C HIS A 98 -12.72 7.23 0.88
N LEU A 99 -12.41 6.94 2.15
CA LEU A 99 -11.66 7.87 3.01
C LEU A 99 -10.31 8.30 2.40
N ARG A 100 -9.67 7.43 1.61
CA ARG A 100 -8.40 7.76 0.92
C ARG A 100 -8.54 8.84 -0.16
N ASN A 101 -9.76 9.06 -0.66
CA ASN A 101 -10.08 10.03 -1.71
C ASN A 101 -10.69 11.32 -1.11
N ASP A 102 -10.87 11.39 0.20
CA ASP A 102 -11.38 12.54 0.96
C ASP A 102 -10.17 13.19 1.65
N ALA A 103 -9.49 14.08 0.91
CA ALA A 103 -8.15 14.55 1.28
C ALA A 103 -8.17 15.51 2.48
N ASP A 104 -9.24 16.30 2.60
CA ASP A 104 -9.50 17.28 3.64
C ASP A 104 -10.45 16.76 4.74
N LEU A 105 -10.97 15.53 4.59
CA LEU A 105 -11.79 14.83 5.58
C LEU A 105 -13.12 15.53 5.87
N ASP A 106 -13.64 16.30 4.91
CA ASP A 106 -14.91 17.02 5.03
C ASP A 106 -16.12 16.11 4.80
N GLY A 107 -15.88 14.85 4.42
CA GLY A 107 -16.91 13.87 4.12
C GLY A 107 -17.29 13.81 2.64
N ILE A 108 -16.54 14.47 1.77
CA ILE A 108 -16.73 14.50 0.31
C ILE A 108 -15.47 13.93 -0.35
N ALA A 109 -15.57 12.71 -0.85
CA ALA A 109 -14.51 12.11 -1.64
C ALA A 109 -14.46 12.75 -3.03
N CYS A 110 -13.24 13.01 -3.50
CA CYS A 110 -12.98 13.64 -4.80
C CYS A 110 -13.60 15.05 -4.95
N GLY A 111 -13.90 15.71 -3.84
CA GLY A 111 -14.34 17.10 -3.83
C GLY A 111 -13.26 18.02 -4.43
N THR A 112 -13.67 18.97 -5.26
CA THR A 112 -12.74 19.95 -5.84
C THR A 112 -12.43 21.05 -4.82
N THR A 113 -11.53 20.78 -3.88
CA THR A 113 -11.11 21.75 -2.84
C THR A 113 -10.37 22.98 -3.38
N LEU A 114 -10.19 23.11 -4.70
CA LEU A 114 -9.64 24.31 -5.35
C LEU A 114 -10.63 25.49 -5.44
N ALA A 115 -11.94 25.27 -5.30
CA ALA A 115 -12.92 26.37 -5.34
C ALA A 115 -13.15 27.04 -3.98
N SER A 116 -12.96 26.32 -2.87
CA SER A 116 -13.32 26.77 -1.52
C SER A 116 -12.17 27.49 -0.79
N ALA A 117 -10.91 27.16 -1.11
CA ALA A 117 -9.74 27.76 -0.45
C ALA A 117 -9.53 29.25 -0.79
N SER A 118 -10.16 29.76 -1.86
CA SER A 118 -10.02 31.15 -2.31
C SER A 118 -11.05 32.12 -1.74
N MET A 119 -12.10 31.67 -1.04
CA MET A 119 -13.16 32.56 -0.52
C MET A 119 -13.02 32.95 0.96
N GLU A 120 -12.15 32.31 1.74
CA GLU A 120 -11.94 32.66 3.16
C GLU A 120 -10.65 33.44 3.45
N ALA A 121 -9.78 33.64 2.45
CA ALA A 121 -8.46 34.26 2.67
C ALA A 121 -8.42 35.81 2.61
N GLN A 122 -9.56 36.51 2.50
CA GLN A 122 -9.57 37.97 2.36
C GLN A 122 -10.67 38.67 3.18
N VAL A 123 -10.49 38.72 4.50
CA VAL A 123 -10.90 39.90 5.27
C VAL A 123 -9.67 40.42 6.00
N PRO A 124 -8.90 41.37 5.43
CA PRO A 124 -7.87 42.04 6.18
C PRO A 124 -8.57 42.91 7.24
N VAL A 125 -8.45 42.49 8.50
CA VAL A 125 -8.83 43.31 9.65
C VAL A 125 -7.94 44.58 9.62
N GLN A 126 -8.51 45.69 9.17
CA GLN A 126 -7.87 47.01 9.29
C GLN A 126 -7.86 47.40 10.76
N HIS A 127 -6.75 47.16 11.45
CA HIS A 127 -6.50 47.80 12.73
C HIS A 127 -6.20 49.28 12.49
N ALA A 128 -7.20 50.13 12.76
CA ALA A 128 -6.99 51.56 12.87
C ALA A 128 -6.01 51.84 14.03
N PRO A 129 -4.87 52.52 13.81
CA PRO A 129 -3.98 52.90 14.90
C PRO A 129 -4.66 53.97 15.76
N GLY A 130 -5.10 53.55 16.95
CA GLY A 130 -5.65 54.44 17.97
C GLY A 130 -4.58 55.39 18.52
N GLN A 131 -4.78 56.69 18.33
CA GLN A 131 -4.52 57.78 19.28
C GLN A 131 -3.19 57.69 20.08
N ALA A 132 -2.06 57.88 19.40
CA ALA A 132 -0.83 58.25 20.11
C ALA A 132 -0.94 59.73 20.57
N LYS A 133 -1.01 59.92 21.89
CA LYS A 133 -1.06 61.23 22.56
C LYS A 133 0.29 61.94 22.38
N PHE A 134 0.35 62.97 21.54
CA PHE A 134 1.54 63.82 21.41
C PHE A 134 1.67 64.74 22.64
N VAL A 135 2.71 64.53 23.45
CA VAL A 135 3.18 65.50 24.44
C VAL A 135 4.15 66.45 23.74
N ARG A 136 3.91 67.76 23.81
CA ARG A 136 4.87 68.80 23.36
C ARG A 136 5.58 69.42 24.58
N PRO A 137 6.84 69.85 24.43
CA PRO A 137 7.64 70.47 25.50
C PRO A 137 7.14 71.86 25.92
#